data_AF-A0A352A2D4-F1
#
_entry.id   AF-A0A352A2D4-F1
#
_cell.length_a   1.000
_cell.length_b   1.000
_cell.length_c   1.000
_cell.angle_alpha   90.00
_cell.angle_beta   90.00
_cell.angle_gamma   90.00
#
_symmetry.space_group_name_H-M   'P 1'
#
loop_
_entity.id
_entity.type
_entity.pdbx_description
1 polymer ?
#
loop_
_entity_poly.entity_id
_entity_poly.type
_entity_poly.pdbx_seq_one_letter_code
_entity_poly.pdbx_strand_id
1 'polypeptide(L)'
;NPRLKKEGITLMTQGLSGGRQRMIEYFRQHSDSSVLFGTDSFWEGIDIPGKNLETLIIYKFPFAVPTDPVFIARSKLYRDSFTEYSLPAMIIKLRQGLGRLIRTKTDKGIIVLLDSRIGSAWGEKVKAGFPEGIKIRSGTKEVFLEMLKKKKM
;
A
#
# COMPACT_ATOMS: atom_id res chain seq x y z
N ASN A 1 -0.42 5.64 -19.85
CA ASN A 1 0.59 6.69 -19.57
C ASN A 1 1.73 6.57 -20.58
N PRO A 2 2.01 7.59 -21.42
CA PRO A 2 3.02 7.50 -22.48
C PRO A 2 4.46 7.26 -21.99
N ARG A 3 4.81 7.71 -20.78
CA ARG A 3 6.15 7.50 -20.21
C ARG A 3 6.36 6.05 -19.81
N LEU A 4 5.40 5.46 -19.08
CA LEU A 4 5.48 4.04 -18.68
C LEU A 4 5.50 3.11 -19.90
N LYS A 5 4.69 3.42 -20.94
CA LYS A 5 4.65 2.61 -22.16
C LYS A 5 5.99 2.62 -22.92
N LYS A 6 6.74 3.72 -22.89
CA LYS A 6 8.10 3.80 -23.48
C LYS A 6 9.09 2.89 -22.76
N GLU A 7 8.93 2.71 -21.45
CA GLU A 7 9.74 1.80 -20.63
C GLU A 7 9.24 0.34 -20.69
N GLY A 8 8.29 0.02 -21.58
CA GLY A 8 7.69 -1.33 -21.66
C GLY A 8 6.78 -1.68 -20.48
N ILE A 9 6.36 -0.70 -19.67
CA ILE A 9 5.52 -0.91 -18.49
C ILE A 9 4.05 -0.66 -18.81
N THR A 10 3.22 -1.69 -18.62
CA THR A 10 1.76 -1.61 -18.75
C THR A 10 1.12 -1.11 -17.46
N LEU A 11 0.34 -0.04 -17.54
CA LEU A 11 -0.41 0.48 -16.39
C LEU A 11 -1.86 -0.05 -16.39
N MET A 12 -2.19 -0.86 -15.39
CA MET A 12 -3.55 -1.33 -15.11
C MET A 12 -4.21 -0.39 -14.11
N THR A 13 -5.21 0.37 -14.53
CA THR A 13 -5.89 1.38 -13.68
C THR A 13 -7.33 0.97 -13.41
N GLN A 14 -7.73 1.01 -12.14
CA GLN A 14 -9.10 0.69 -11.75
C GLN A 14 -10.11 1.62 -12.45
N GLY A 15 -11.19 1.03 -12.98
CA GLY A 15 -12.22 1.76 -13.73
C GLY A 15 -11.87 2.03 -15.19
N LEU A 16 -10.60 1.86 -15.60
CA LEU A 16 -10.16 2.07 -16.99
C LEU A 16 -9.67 0.79 -17.66
N SER A 17 -9.09 -0.15 -16.91
CA SER A 17 -8.45 -1.36 -17.42
C SER A 17 -9.30 -2.63 -17.25
N GLY A 18 -10.61 -2.46 -17.07
CA GLY A 18 -11.59 -3.55 -16.91
C GLY A 18 -11.89 -3.89 -15.45
N GLY A 19 -12.53 -5.05 -15.25
CA GLY A 19 -12.93 -5.53 -13.93
C GLY A 19 -11.74 -5.91 -13.04
N ARG A 20 -11.93 -5.80 -11.72
CA ARG A 20 -10.91 -6.06 -10.69
C ARG A 20 -10.17 -7.39 -10.90
N GLN A 21 -10.92 -8.46 -11.16
CA GLN A 21 -10.38 -9.81 -11.33
C GLN A 21 -9.41 -9.90 -12.51
N ARG A 22 -9.82 -9.39 -13.67
CA ARG A 22 -8.98 -9.32 -14.88
C ARG A 22 -7.71 -8.51 -14.66
N MET A 23 -7.81 -7.39 -13.93
CA MET A 23 -6.64 -6.57 -13.63
C MET A 23 -5.63 -7.32 -12.75
N ILE A 24 -6.12 -8.06 -11.75
CA ILE A 24 -5.29 -8.89 -10.87
C ILE A 24 -4.62 -10.01 -11.67
N GLU A 25 -5.38 -10.72 -12.51
CA GLU A 25 -4.86 -11.80 -13.36
C GLU A 25 -3.78 -11.31 -14.32
N TYR A 26 -4.01 -10.17 -14.99
CA TYR A 26 -3.03 -9.57 -15.87
C TYR A 26 -1.75 -9.20 -15.12
N PHE A 27 -1.87 -8.54 -13.96
CA PHE A 27 -0.72 -8.18 -13.14
C PHE A 27 0.05 -9.41 -12.66
N ARG A 28 -0.62 -10.51 -12.34
CA ARG A 28 0.02 -11.77 -11.95
C ARG A 28 0.83 -12.40 -13.09
N GLN A 29 0.36 -12.28 -14.34
CA GLN A 29 1.05 -12.82 -15.52
C GLN A 29 2.18 -11.92 -16.03
N HIS A 30 2.15 -10.63 -15.71
CA HIS A 30 3.07 -9.61 -16.24
C HIS A 30 3.69 -8.78 -15.11
N SER A 31 3.97 -9.38 -13.95
CA SER A 31 4.43 -8.68 -12.75
C SER A 31 5.72 -7.88 -12.96
N ASP A 32 6.61 -8.35 -13.83
CA ASP A 32 7.89 -7.70 -14.16
C ASP A 32 7.76 -6.46 -15.06
N SER A 33 6.62 -6.31 -15.76
CA SER A 33 6.39 -5.28 -16.78
C SER A 33 5.04 -4.59 -16.64
N SER A 34 4.43 -4.64 -15.46
CA SER A 34 3.15 -3.98 -15.22
C SER A 34 3.05 -3.31 -13.86
N VAL A 35 2.17 -2.32 -13.78
CA VAL A 35 1.82 -1.60 -12.55
C VAL A 35 0.31 -1.69 -12.37
N LEU A 36 -0.10 -2.17 -11.20
CA LEU A 36 -1.51 -2.18 -10.79
C LEU A 36 -1.81 -0.96 -9.94
N PHE A 37 -2.59 -0.03 -10.47
CA PHE A 37 -3.05 1.16 -9.78
C PHE A 37 -4.52 1.00 -9.36
N GLY A 38 -4.73 0.83 -8.06
CA GLY A 38 -6.03 0.64 -7.46
C GLY A 38 -6.29 1.61 -6.30
N THR A 39 -7.56 1.82 -5.98
CA THR A 39 -8.00 2.64 -4.85
C THR A 39 -8.40 1.73 -3.68
N ASP A 40 -9.32 2.17 -2.81
CA ASP A 40 -9.64 1.51 -1.55
C ASP A 40 -10.03 0.03 -1.71
N SER A 41 -10.74 -0.32 -2.78
CA SER A 41 -11.17 -1.70 -3.05
C SER A 41 -10.03 -2.68 -3.35
N PHE A 42 -8.81 -2.18 -3.58
CA PHE A 42 -7.62 -3.01 -3.76
C PHE A 42 -6.92 -3.33 -2.42
N TRP A 43 -7.36 -2.72 -1.31
CA TRP A 43 -6.92 -3.11 0.05
C TRP A 43 -7.61 -4.37 0.55
N GLU A 44 -8.75 -4.74 -0.01
CA GLU A 44 -9.57 -5.88 0.42
C GLU A 44 -9.61 -6.96 -0.67
N GLY A 45 -9.56 -8.24 -0.26
CA GLY A 45 -9.72 -9.39 -1.16
C GLY A 45 -8.70 -9.57 -2.29
N ILE A 46 -7.52 -8.94 -2.24
CA ILE A 46 -6.45 -9.19 -3.23
C ILE A 46 -5.43 -10.17 -2.69
N ASP A 47 -5.37 -11.33 -3.31
CA ASP A 47 -4.29 -12.28 -3.12
C ASP A 47 -3.39 -12.31 -4.36
N ILE A 48 -2.21 -11.68 -4.28
CA ILE A 48 -1.15 -11.75 -5.31
C ILE A 48 0.00 -12.62 -4.78
N PRO A 49 -0.08 -13.95 -4.89
CA PRO A 49 0.93 -14.85 -4.33
C PRO A 49 2.30 -14.75 -4.99
N GLY A 50 3.34 -14.93 -4.17
CA GLY A 50 4.72 -15.17 -4.58
C GLY A 50 5.52 -13.91 -4.95
N LYS A 51 6.54 -14.09 -5.80
CA LYS A 51 7.44 -13.04 -6.30
C LYS A 51 6.75 -11.93 -7.12
N ASN A 52 5.46 -12.07 -7.39
CA ASN A 52 4.71 -11.17 -8.27
C ASN A 52 4.43 -9.79 -7.67
N LEU A 53 4.58 -9.63 -6.35
CA LEU A 53 4.49 -8.32 -5.69
C LEU A 53 5.79 -8.05 -4.96
N GLU A 54 6.67 -7.29 -5.59
CA GLU A 54 7.96 -6.90 -5.01
C GLU A 54 7.97 -5.49 -4.43
N THR A 55 7.06 -4.64 -4.89
CA THR A 55 7.00 -3.23 -4.52
C THR A 55 5.56 -2.84 -4.27
N LEU A 56 5.29 -2.27 -3.09
CA LEU A 56 4.01 -1.68 -2.72
C LEU A 56 4.20 -0.18 -2.53
N ILE A 57 3.49 0.64 -3.32
CA ILE A 57 3.49 2.10 -3.15
C ILE A 57 2.17 2.51 -2.51
N ILE A 58 2.27 3.15 -1.35
CA ILE A 58 1.15 3.68 -0.59
C ILE A 58 1.22 5.19 -0.71
N TYR A 59 0.34 5.75 -1.55
CA TYR A 59 0.31 7.19 -1.79
C TYR A 59 -0.19 7.97 -0.57
N LYS A 60 -1.22 7.46 0.09
CA LYS A 60 -1.84 8.04 1.30
C LYS A 60 -2.25 6.94 2.27
N PHE A 61 -2.28 7.26 3.56
CA PHE A 61 -2.82 6.35 4.57
C PHE A 61 -4.27 5.98 4.28
N PRO A 62 -4.64 4.69 4.40
CA PRO A 62 -5.96 4.18 4.04
C PRO A 62 -6.98 4.44 5.17
N PHE A 63 -7.21 5.71 5.51
CA PHE A 63 -8.29 6.08 6.42
C PHE A 63 -9.65 5.76 5.79
N ALA A 64 -10.62 5.42 6.65
CA ALA A 64 -12.00 5.27 6.23
C ALA A 64 -12.55 6.60 5.67
N VAL A 65 -13.51 6.50 4.76
CA VAL A 65 -14.20 7.66 4.20
C VAL A 65 -15.02 8.32 5.32
N PRO A 66 -14.79 9.62 5.64
CA PRO A 66 -15.48 10.27 6.76
C PRO A 66 -17.00 10.37 6.59
N THR A 67 -17.49 10.29 5.35
CA THR A 67 -18.92 10.32 5.01
C THR A 67 -19.58 8.94 5.06
N ASP A 68 -18.83 7.87 5.33
CA ASP A 68 -19.40 6.53 5.44
C ASP A 68 -20.33 6.43 6.67
N PRO A 69 -21.61 6.04 6.50
CA PRO A 69 -22.57 6.02 7.60
C PRO A 69 -22.15 5.11 8.77
N VAL A 70 -21.50 3.98 8.47
CA VAL A 70 -21.04 3.03 9.49
C VAL A 70 -19.85 3.62 10.26
N PHE A 71 -18.92 4.27 9.57
CA PHE A 71 -17.81 4.98 10.18
C PHE A 71 -18.29 6.12 11.07
N ILE A 72 -19.27 6.92 10.62
CA ILE A 72 -19.87 8.01 11.41
C ILE A 72 -20.53 7.44 12.67
N ALA A 73 -21.37 6.42 12.53
CA ALA A 73 -22.08 5.82 13.64
C ALA A 73 -21.12 5.26 14.70
N ARG A 74 -20.06 4.56 14.27
CA ARG A 74 -19.04 4.03 15.19
C ARG A 74 -18.19 5.13 15.83
N SER A 75 -17.87 6.19 15.09
CA SER A 75 -17.07 7.31 15.60
C SER A 75 -17.74 8.02 16.78
N LYS A 76 -19.08 8.07 16.81
CA LYS A 76 -19.86 8.66 17.91
C LYS A 76 -19.74 7.92 19.24
N LEU A 77 -19.22 6.68 19.25
CA LEU A 77 -19.05 5.88 20.46
C LEU A 77 -17.79 6.24 21.26
N TYR A 78 -16.93 7.12 20.72
CA TYR A 78 -15.63 7.46 21.29
C TYR A 78 -15.54 8.96 21.56
N ARG A 79 -14.81 9.34 22.62
CA ARG A 79 -14.60 10.76 22.98
C ARG A 79 -13.57 11.40 22.04
N ASP A 80 -12.46 10.70 21.78
CA ASP A 80 -11.52 11.02 20.71
C ASP A 80 -11.60 9.94 19.62
N SER A 81 -12.54 10.13 18.69
CA SER A 81 -12.79 9.17 17.60
C SER A 81 -11.59 9.02 16.66
N PHE A 82 -10.69 10.00 16.58
CA PHE A 82 -9.50 9.86 15.77
C PHE A 82 -8.51 8.90 16.42
N THR A 83 -8.12 9.15 17.67
CA THR A 83 -7.10 8.35 18.35
C THR A 83 -7.61 6.97 18.77
N GLU A 84 -8.87 6.87 19.18
CA GLU A 84 -9.45 5.65 19.75
C GLU A 84 -10.05 4.72 18.68
N TYR A 85 -10.40 5.24 17.51
CA TYR A 85 -11.06 4.45 16.46
C TYR A 85 -10.43 4.58 15.07
N SER A 86 -10.38 5.80 14.50
CA SER A 86 -9.94 6.01 13.12
C SER A 86 -8.48 5.58 12.89
N LEU A 87 -7.57 5.98 13.78
CA LEU A 87 -6.16 5.65 13.71
C LEU A 87 -5.91 4.14 13.89
N PRO A 88 -6.43 3.45 14.94
CA PRO A 88 -6.34 1.99 15.04
C PRO A 88 -6.90 1.25 13.83
N ALA A 89 -8.07 1.64 13.33
CA ALA A 89 -8.69 1.02 12.16
C ALA A 89 -7.82 1.16 10.91
N MET A 90 -7.25 2.36 10.68
CA MET A 90 -6.31 2.60 9.60
C MET A 90 -5.03 1.76 9.74
N ILE A 91 -4.46 1.63 10.94
CA ILE A 91 -3.27 0.79 11.20
C ILE A 91 -3.57 -0.67 10.88
N ILE A 92 -4.73 -1.20 11.26
CA ILE A 92 -5.14 -2.58 10.93
C ILE A 92 -5.22 -2.75 9.42
N LYS A 93 -5.89 -1.84 8.71
CA LYS A 93 -6.01 -1.88 7.25
C LYS A 93 -4.66 -1.79 6.55
N LEU A 94 -3.78 -0.91 7.04
CA LEU A 94 -2.41 -0.79 6.56
C LEU A 94 -1.69 -2.13 6.70
N ARG A 95 -1.65 -2.73 7.90
CA ARG A 95 -1.00 -4.02 8.16
C ARG A 95 -1.49 -5.14 7.23
N GLN A 96 -2.80 -5.21 6.98
CA GLN A 96 -3.36 -6.19 6.05
C GLN A 96 -2.82 -6.00 4.63
N GLY A 97 -2.71 -4.75 4.16
CA GLY A 97 -2.09 -4.45 2.86
C GLY A 97 -0.62 -4.86 2.80
N LEU A 98 0.14 -4.64 3.88
CA LEU A 98 1.56 -5.05 3.94
C LEU A 98 1.75 -6.56 3.96
N GLY A 99 0.87 -7.29 4.64
CA GLY A 99 0.89 -8.76 4.69
C GLY A 99 0.74 -9.43 3.32
N ARG A 100 0.27 -8.70 2.30
CA ARG A 100 0.23 -9.18 0.91
C ARG A 100 1.59 -9.17 0.24
N LEU A 101 2.45 -8.25 0.66
CA LEU A 101 3.83 -8.11 0.18
C LEU A 101 4.78 -9.06 0.93
N ILE A 102 4.59 -9.21 2.24
CA ILE A 102 5.45 -10.01 3.12
C ILE A 102 4.59 -11.13 3.73
N ARG A 103 4.63 -12.33 3.15
CA ARG A 103 3.81 -13.49 3.55
C ARG A 103 4.62 -14.55 4.25
N THR A 104 5.87 -14.72 3.83
CA THR A 104 6.82 -15.68 4.38
C THR A 104 8.08 -14.97 4.90
N LYS A 105 8.84 -15.64 5.77
CA LYS A 105 10.10 -15.10 6.31
C LYS A 105 11.18 -14.87 5.23
N THR A 106 11.01 -15.46 4.04
CA THR A 106 11.96 -15.34 2.93
C THR A 106 11.53 -14.32 1.88
N ASP A 107 10.31 -13.78 1.96
CA ASP A 107 9.82 -12.78 1.02
C ASP A 107 10.62 -11.47 1.15
N LYS A 108 11.00 -10.88 0.01
CA LYS A 108 11.74 -9.62 -0.06
C LYS A 108 10.95 -8.58 -0.87
N GLY A 109 10.42 -7.59 -0.17
CA GLY A 109 9.67 -6.49 -0.77
C GLY A 109 10.22 -5.12 -0.40
N ILE A 110 9.80 -4.09 -1.14
CA ILE A 110 9.95 -2.69 -0.74
C ILE A 110 8.56 -2.07 -0.58
N ILE A 111 8.33 -1.41 0.55
CA ILE A 111 7.15 -0.58 0.78
C ILE A 111 7.58 0.88 0.67
N VAL A 112 6.84 1.64 -0.12
CA VAL A 112 7.08 3.06 -0.32
C VAL A 112 5.87 3.81 0.19
N LEU A 113 6.03 4.50 1.31
CA LEU A 113 4.99 5.36 1.86
C LEU A 113 5.29 6.80 1.45
N LEU A 114 4.38 7.41 0.67
CA LEU A 114 4.50 8.78 0.17
C LEU A 114 3.70 9.80 0.99
N ASP A 115 3.13 9.36 2.11
CA ASP A 115 2.33 10.21 2.99
C ASP A 115 3.20 10.88 4.06
N SER A 116 3.34 12.21 3.98
CA SER A 116 4.16 12.98 4.92
C SER A 116 3.66 12.92 6.37
N ARG A 117 2.39 12.52 6.60
CA ARG A 117 1.81 12.41 7.93
C ARG A 117 2.46 11.33 8.80
N ILE A 118 3.31 10.47 8.23
CA ILE A 118 4.15 9.55 9.01
C ILE A 118 5.10 10.28 9.97
N GLY A 119 5.40 11.56 9.73
CA GLY A 119 6.17 12.43 10.63
C GLY A 119 5.34 13.15 11.69
N SER A 120 4.02 12.93 11.74
CA SER A 120 3.15 13.54 12.76
C SER A 120 3.28 12.86 14.13
N ALA A 121 2.68 13.45 15.16
CA ALA A 121 2.69 12.91 16.53
C ALA A 121 2.15 11.46 16.62
N TRP A 122 1.19 11.08 15.77
CA TRP A 122 0.66 9.71 15.73
C TRP A 122 1.43 8.78 14.79
N GLY A 123 2.42 9.29 14.03
CA GLY A 123 3.25 8.52 13.13
C GLY A 123 4.01 7.39 13.83
N GLU A 124 4.45 7.63 15.08
CA GLU A 124 5.11 6.59 15.89
C GLU A 124 4.18 5.40 16.19
N LYS A 125 2.89 5.64 16.43
CA LYS A 125 1.90 4.55 16.60
C LYS A 125 1.75 3.72 15.33
N VAL A 126 1.87 4.35 14.16
CA VAL A 126 1.85 3.64 12.87
C VAL A 126 3.10 2.82 12.68
N LYS A 127 4.28 3.38 13.01
CA LYS A 127 5.57 2.67 12.91
C LYS A 127 5.60 1.43 13.79
N ALA A 128 5.09 1.54 15.02
CA ALA A 128 4.96 0.42 15.95
C ALA A 128 4.00 -0.69 15.45
N GLY A 129 3.11 -0.37 14.49
CA GLY A 129 2.23 -1.34 13.86
C GLY A 129 2.89 -2.20 12.76
N PHE A 130 4.10 -1.86 12.31
CA PHE A 130 4.78 -2.64 11.28
C PHE A 130 5.32 -3.98 11.81
N PRO A 131 5.36 -5.05 10.99
CA PRO A 131 6.02 -6.30 11.34
C PRO A 131 7.47 -6.12 11.82
N GLU A 132 7.89 -6.96 12.76
CA GLU A 132 9.27 -7.00 13.24
C GLU A 132 10.27 -7.28 12.11
N GLY A 133 11.46 -6.69 12.19
CA GLY A 133 12.54 -6.88 11.22
C GLY A 133 12.44 -6.00 9.96
N ILE A 134 11.39 -5.19 9.80
CA ILE A 134 11.30 -4.22 8.70
C ILE A 134 12.28 -3.07 8.94
N LYS A 135 13.19 -2.86 8.00
CA LYS A 135 14.10 -1.71 7.98
C LYS A 135 13.38 -0.48 7.42
N ILE A 136 12.95 0.41 8.30
CA ILE A 136 12.33 1.69 7.92
C ILE A 136 13.44 2.69 7.54
N ARG A 137 13.32 3.32 6.37
CA ARG A 137 14.21 4.39 5.92
C ARG A 137 13.37 5.56 5.45
N SER A 138 13.81 6.77 5.78
CA SER A 138 13.26 8.01 5.24
C SER A 138 14.27 8.62 4.28
N GLY A 139 13.79 9.23 3.20
CA GLY A 139 14.66 9.82 2.19
C GLY A 139 13.87 10.52 1.09
N THR A 140 14.60 11.15 0.18
CA THR A 140 14.03 11.78 -1.01
C THR A 140 13.76 10.75 -2.11
N LYS A 141 13.18 11.20 -3.22
CA LYS A 141 13.01 10.40 -4.43
C LYS A 141 14.33 9.76 -4.88
N GLU A 142 15.43 10.49 -4.76
CA GLU A 142 16.76 10.07 -5.18
C GLU A 142 17.25 8.88 -4.34
N VAL A 143 17.10 8.97 -3.01
CA VAL A 143 17.42 7.87 -2.08
C VAL A 143 16.59 6.62 -2.41
N PHE A 144 15.30 6.80 -2.70
CA PHE A 144 14.43 5.70 -3.09
C PHE A 144 14.87 5.04 -4.40
N LEU A 145 15.19 5.84 -5.42
CA LEU A 145 15.69 5.33 -6.70
C LEU A 145 17.02 4.58 -6.56
N GLU A 146 17.90 5.02 -5.68
CA GLU A 146 19.15 4.32 -5.36
C GLU A 146 18.88 2.96 -4.69
N MET A 147 17.93 2.91 -3.75
CA MET A 147 17.52 1.66 -3.09
C MET A 147 16.96 0.64 -4.09
N LEU A 148 16.14 1.09 -5.05
CA LEU A 148 15.61 0.23 -6.10
C LEU A 148 16.72 -0.36 -6.98
N LYS A 149 17.73 0.45 -7.35
CA LYS A 149 18.89 -0.02 -8.13
C LYS A 149 19.69 -1.09 -7.38
N LYS A 150 19.91 -0.90 -6.08
CA LYS A 150 20.62 -1.85 -5.22
C LYS A 150 19.88 -3.16 -4.98
N LYS A 151 18.55 -3.21 -5.14
CA LYS A 151 17.75 -4.46 -5.05
C LYS A 151 17.85 -5.31 -6.33
N LYS A 152 18.17 -4.69 -7.48
CA LYS A 152 18.33 -5.37 -8.78
C LYS A 152 19.73 -5.97 -9.00
N MET A 153 20.67 -5.74 -8.08
CA MET A 153 21.97 -6.41 -8.01
C MET A 153 21.95 -7.51 -6.94
#